data_AF-A0A499UF73-F1
#
_entry.id   AF-A0A499UF73-F1
#
_cell.length_a   1.000
_cell.length_b   1.000
_cell.length_c   1.000
_cell.angle_alpha   90.00
_cell.angle_beta   90.00
_cell.angle_gamma   90.00
#
_symmetry.space_group_name_H-M   'P 1'
#
loop_
_entity.id
_entity.type
_entity.pdbx_description
1 polymer ?
#
loop_
_entity_poly.entity_id
_entity_poly.type
_entity_poly.pdbx_seq_one_letter_code
_entity_poly.pdbx_strand_id
1 'polypeptide(L)'
;MLLSAAALALIPLPVRAADTDSSASAARADSGFEQQVLFTSAQEQGYSCFRIPAIVKAKDGSLLAFAEGRVDNCGDAGDIDLVLKRSTDGGRTWGPLQVINEGGGDTHGNPAPIVDLRTGRIVLASTYNTGRDDSQSCDVPCDRSPHLQYSDDNGATWSAPRDLSSSLMPPQWNSWYATGPVHGIQLQHGRHKGRLIFTLNTESYSGGRITDNHAALAYSDDGGNRWRIGAMDSYPLAADGTFRQKPSEMTLVERADGSIYVSGREQDGTDLGHRDYAISRDGGQSFAGPFRTIPDLPTPQVQGSILRLRDPARDGHSRLLFSAPADPDRRRTMMVRSSWDEARTWDGVEHGKVVTTDWSGYSDMVAISRDTVGLLYEGGAVDARDEIRFARFTEDWLGPRQAPAPTTDDRAPGARSATVLGGAAARGDGRFSGGMSFDGTDDAVRVPYRTALPLGTRDFTVSLWFRYSAASGQHPFLWMGGIGTKQPQVWLRGEPGSNRIRALMTTVNGFSTFTSASVSTDAAYNDGQWHHLALTRGGGRLSLTVDGGTAVTAPDAPGTVSRTAPFGLHLGQAVDGRSHMAGDLDEFRLYGRALTDTELRRVREFNAPLDDHHSGALVHLPLDRVRSPHD
;
A
#
# COMPACT_ATOMS: atom_id res chain seq x y z
N MET A 1 37.98 72.37 1.22
CA MET A 1 36.58 72.22 0.77
C MET A 1 36.54 71.00 -0.15
N LEU A 2 36.27 69.80 0.36
CA LEU A 2 34.96 69.14 0.59
C LEU A 2 34.08 68.96 -0.67
N LEU A 3 33.98 67.68 -1.07
CA LEU A 3 32.85 66.92 -1.66
C LEU A 3 32.28 67.29 -3.05
N SER A 4 32.34 66.34 -4.01
CA SER A 4 31.22 65.44 -4.38
C SER A 4 31.43 64.74 -5.73
N ALA A 5 30.88 63.54 -5.86
CA ALA A 5 31.07 62.59 -6.97
C ALA A 5 29.78 62.37 -7.81
N ALA A 6 29.97 61.63 -8.93
CA ALA A 6 29.00 60.89 -9.76
C ALA A 6 28.25 61.70 -10.84
N ALA A 7 27.91 61.21 -12.04
CA ALA A 7 28.06 59.93 -12.75
C ALA A 7 27.91 60.17 -14.27
N LEU A 8 28.41 59.27 -15.14
CA LEU A 8 28.06 59.24 -16.56
C LEU A 8 27.60 57.83 -16.98
N ALA A 9 26.46 57.78 -17.68
CA ALA A 9 25.79 56.59 -18.18
C ALA A 9 26.39 56.08 -19.49
N LEU A 10 26.34 54.76 -19.72
CA LEU A 10 26.64 54.12 -21.00
C LEU A 10 25.59 53.04 -21.30
N ILE A 11 25.04 53.11 -22.51
CA ILE A 11 23.99 52.25 -23.07
C ILE A 11 24.65 51.06 -23.78
N PRO A 12 24.19 49.80 -23.63
CA PRO A 12 24.75 48.66 -24.36
C PRO A 12 24.00 48.37 -25.69
N LEU A 13 24.77 47.90 -26.67
CA LEU A 13 24.36 47.41 -28.00
C LEU A 13 23.79 45.97 -27.95
N PRO A 14 23.02 45.51 -28.96
CA PRO A 14 22.33 44.22 -28.92
C PRO A 14 23.26 43.05 -29.32
N VAL A 15 23.20 41.96 -28.56
CA VAL A 15 23.88 40.69 -28.86
C VAL A 15 22.87 39.75 -29.55
N ARG A 16 23.25 39.18 -30.70
CA ARG A 16 22.51 38.09 -31.37
C ARG A 16 22.59 36.83 -30.50
N ALA A 17 21.44 36.28 -30.14
CA ALA A 17 21.35 34.96 -29.50
C ALA A 17 21.72 33.86 -30.50
N ALA A 18 22.59 32.96 -30.07
CA ALA A 18 22.91 31.73 -30.79
C ALA A 18 21.82 30.69 -30.49
N ASP A 19 21.28 30.07 -31.55
CA ASP A 19 20.40 28.91 -31.47
C ASP A 19 21.19 27.70 -30.97
N THR A 20 21.08 27.39 -29.68
CA THR A 20 21.47 26.10 -29.10
C THR A 20 20.51 25.74 -27.98
N ASP A 21 19.44 24.99 -28.28
CA ASP A 21 18.88 23.98 -27.35
C ASP A 21 17.71 23.12 -27.90
N SER A 22 17.65 22.84 -29.21
CA SER A 22 16.65 21.88 -29.72
C SER A 22 17.07 20.41 -29.58
N SER A 23 18.35 20.12 -29.28
CA SER A 23 18.88 18.75 -29.19
C SER A 23 18.82 18.17 -27.77
N ALA A 24 18.79 19.00 -26.73
CA ALA A 24 18.66 18.56 -25.34
C ALA A 24 17.22 18.14 -24.97
N SER A 25 16.22 18.69 -25.67
CA SER A 25 14.81 18.31 -25.49
C SER A 25 14.47 16.95 -26.12
N ALA A 26 15.19 16.53 -27.17
CA ALA A 26 14.93 15.26 -27.84
C ALA A 26 15.50 14.04 -27.09
N ALA A 27 16.52 14.24 -26.24
CA ALA A 27 17.18 13.17 -25.49
C ALA A 27 16.44 12.77 -24.18
N ARG A 28 15.41 13.51 -23.75
CA ARG A 28 14.56 13.15 -22.59
C ARG A 28 13.40 12.21 -22.94
N ALA A 29 13.14 11.94 -24.22
CA ALA A 29 11.99 11.18 -24.68
C ALA A 29 12.16 9.64 -24.65
N ASP A 30 13.31 9.13 -24.19
CA ASP A 30 13.69 7.72 -24.37
C ASP A 30 13.63 6.85 -23.09
N SER A 31 13.14 7.40 -21.97
CA SER A 31 12.97 6.64 -20.71
C SER A 31 11.66 5.87 -20.64
N GLY A 32 10.71 6.16 -21.54
CA GLY A 32 9.35 5.64 -21.46
C GLY A 32 8.57 6.11 -20.22
N PHE A 33 9.02 7.16 -19.51
CA PHE A 33 8.39 7.74 -18.32
C PHE A 33 8.44 9.27 -18.34
N GLU A 34 7.30 9.91 -18.09
CA GLU A 34 7.14 11.37 -17.98
C GLU A 34 6.26 11.71 -16.78
N GLN A 35 6.46 12.85 -16.13
CA GLN A 35 5.62 13.30 -15.02
C GLN A 35 5.49 14.82 -14.97
N GLN A 36 4.34 15.30 -14.51
CA GLN A 36 4.06 16.71 -14.24
C GLN A 36 3.17 16.88 -13.00
N VAL A 37 3.25 18.03 -12.34
CA VAL A 37 2.27 18.43 -11.32
C VAL A 37 1.02 18.90 -12.04
N LEU A 38 -0.14 18.37 -11.67
CA LEU A 38 -1.41 18.67 -12.33
C LEU A 38 -2.33 19.56 -11.48
N PHE A 39 -2.41 19.31 -10.17
CA PHE A 39 -3.16 20.15 -9.24
C PHE A 39 -2.28 20.56 -8.07
N THR A 40 -2.21 21.87 -7.79
CA THR A 40 -1.49 22.42 -6.64
C THR A 40 -2.06 23.79 -6.30
N SER A 41 -2.16 24.11 -5.02
CA SER A 41 -2.60 25.43 -4.53
C SER A 41 -1.62 26.55 -4.91
N ALA A 42 -0.38 26.22 -5.25
CA ALA A 42 0.57 27.18 -5.78
C ALA A 42 0.20 27.69 -7.19
N GLN A 43 -0.54 26.89 -7.97
CA GLN A 43 -0.93 27.21 -9.34
C GLN A 43 -2.41 27.63 -9.45
N GLU A 44 -3.27 26.99 -8.66
CA GLU A 44 -4.71 27.21 -8.68
C GLU A 44 -5.14 28.03 -7.46
N GLN A 45 -5.52 29.29 -7.69
CA GLN A 45 -5.96 30.19 -6.63
C GLN A 45 -7.33 29.77 -6.08
N GLY A 46 -7.58 30.04 -4.80
CA GLY A 46 -8.87 29.76 -4.14
C GLY A 46 -8.97 28.39 -3.48
N TYR A 47 -7.93 27.55 -3.57
CA TYR A 47 -7.88 26.26 -2.88
C TYR A 47 -6.62 26.14 -2.03
N SER A 48 -6.78 25.62 -0.81
CA SER A 48 -5.67 25.27 0.08
C SER A 48 -4.94 24.01 -0.38
N CYS A 49 -5.67 23.02 -0.91
CA CYS A 49 -5.08 21.83 -1.53
C CYS A 49 -6.07 21.05 -2.41
N PHE A 50 -5.53 20.05 -3.10
CA PHE A 50 -6.28 19.14 -3.96
C PHE A 50 -6.08 17.69 -3.53
N ARG A 51 -7.15 16.91 -3.48
CA ARG A 51 -7.12 15.51 -3.00
C ARG A 51 -8.02 14.59 -3.82
N ILE A 52 -7.93 13.29 -3.52
CA ILE A 52 -8.84 12.25 -4.02
C ILE A 52 -8.89 12.22 -5.57
N PRO A 53 -7.75 11.97 -6.24
CA PRO A 53 -7.68 11.92 -7.69
C PRO A 53 -8.52 10.77 -8.27
N ALA A 54 -9.21 11.04 -9.37
CA ALA A 54 -9.80 10.02 -10.23
C ALA A 54 -9.56 10.37 -11.70
N ILE A 55 -9.39 9.38 -12.58
CA ILE A 55 -9.08 9.63 -14.00
C ILE A 55 -9.75 8.62 -14.93
N VAL A 56 -10.35 9.13 -16.01
CA VAL A 56 -10.90 8.30 -17.09
C VAL A 56 -10.52 8.84 -18.47
N LYS A 57 -10.61 7.97 -19.47
CA LYS A 57 -10.48 8.32 -20.89
C LYS A 57 -11.85 8.33 -21.55
N ALA A 58 -12.28 9.50 -22.01
CA ALA A 58 -13.48 9.68 -22.79
C ALA A 58 -13.37 8.95 -24.15
N LYS A 59 -14.50 8.76 -24.83
CA LYS A 59 -14.58 7.97 -26.06
C LYS A 59 -13.81 8.59 -27.23
N ASP A 60 -13.65 9.92 -27.24
CA ASP A 60 -12.84 10.66 -28.21
C ASP A 60 -11.32 10.57 -27.94
N GLY A 61 -10.92 9.93 -26.84
CA GLY A 61 -9.52 9.81 -26.41
C GLY A 61 -9.07 10.88 -25.42
N SER A 62 -9.93 11.86 -25.10
CA SER A 62 -9.62 12.89 -24.10
C SER A 62 -9.48 12.27 -22.71
N LEU A 63 -8.49 12.70 -21.93
CA LEU A 63 -8.35 12.35 -20.52
C LEU A 63 -9.06 13.38 -19.65
N LEU A 64 -9.78 12.89 -18.63
CA LEU A 64 -10.47 13.69 -17.64
C LEU A 64 -9.91 13.35 -16.26
N ALA A 65 -9.19 14.30 -15.66
CA ALA A 65 -8.62 14.18 -14.32
C ALA A 65 -9.48 14.96 -13.34
N PHE A 66 -10.12 14.25 -12.41
CA PHE A 66 -10.95 14.79 -11.34
C PHE A 66 -10.16 14.88 -10.04
N ALA A 67 -10.52 15.85 -9.21
CA ALA A 67 -10.03 15.98 -7.85
C ALA A 67 -11.08 16.67 -6.98
N GLU A 68 -10.92 16.55 -5.66
CA GLU A 68 -11.50 17.45 -4.68
C GLU A 68 -10.63 18.70 -4.61
N GLY A 69 -11.19 19.88 -4.88
CA GLY A 69 -10.58 21.18 -4.58
C GLY A 69 -11.04 21.62 -3.20
N ARG A 70 -10.15 21.63 -2.20
CA ARG A 70 -10.50 21.96 -0.82
C ARG A 70 -10.15 23.43 -0.54
N VAL A 71 -11.16 24.25 -0.26
CA VAL A 71 -11.04 25.72 -0.24
C VAL A 71 -10.20 26.18 0.96
N ASP A 72 -10.62 25.84 2.18
CA ASP A 72 -10.03 26.41 3.39
C ASP A 72 -8.82 25.65 3.92
N ASN A 73 -8.85 24.31 3.86
CA ASN A 73 -7.85 23.44 4.46
C ASN A 73 -7.86 22.04 3.82
N CYS A 74 -6.97 21.15 4.27
CA CYS A 74 -6.88 19.77 3.76
C CYS A 74 -7.62 18.71 4.60
N GLY A 75 -8.58 19.13 5.43
CA GLY A 75 -9.47 18.28 6.23
C GLY A 75 -10.58 17.66 5.39
N ASP A 76 -11.23 16.64 5.93
CA ASP A 76 -12.16 15.78 5.16
C ASP A 76 -13.60 16.30 5.10
N ALA A 77 -13.95 17.29 5.93
CA ALA A 77 -15.17 18.06 5.82
C ALA A 77 -14.87 19.57 5.87
N GLY A 78 -15.56 20.33 5.02
CA GLY A 78 -15.36 21.75 4.72
C GLY A 78 -15.97 22.12 3.38
N ASP A 79 -15.67 23.33 2.91
CA ASP A 79 -16.02 23.74 1.54
C ASP A 79 -15.11 23.00 0.55
N ILE A 80 -15.68 21.97 -0.10
CA ILE A 80 -14.97 21.09 -1.01
C ILE A 80 -15.73 21.01 -2.32
N ASP A 81 -15.06 21.47 -3.38
CA ASP A 81 -15.55 21.42 -4.76
C ASP A 81 -15.10 20.14 -5.46
N LEU A 82 -15.89 19.69 -6.44
CA LEU A 82 -15.42 18.74 -7.45
C LEU A 82 -14.89 19.50 -8.66
N VAL A 83 -13.61 19.28 -8.98
CA VAL A 83 -12.91 19.96 -10.06
C VAL A 83 -12.38 18.98 -11.11
N LEU A 84 -12.12 19.50 -12.30
CA LEU A 84 -11.65 18.75 -13.47
C LEU A 84 -10.58 19.51 -14.24
N LYS A 85 -9.60 18.76 -14.75
CA LYS A 85 -8.76 19.19 -15.88
C LYS A 85 -8.88 18.19 -17.03
N ARG A 86 -8.82 18.69 -18.26
CA ARG A 86 -9.01 17.92 -19.49
C ARG A 86 -7.75 17.92 -20.34
N SER A 87 -7.43 16.80 -20.97
CA SER A 87 -6.33 16.71 -21.94
C SER A 87 -6.79 16.02 -23.21
N THR A 88 -6.42 16.56 -24.38
CA THR A 88 -6.74 16.01 -25.70
C THR A 88 -5.54 15.40 -26.42
N ASP A 89 -4.36 15.39 -25.79
CA ASP A 89 -3.09 14.90 -26.35
C ASP A 89 -2.48 13.72 -25.55
N GLY A 90 -3.35 13.00 -24.84
CA GLY A 90 -3.01 11.87 -23.99
C GLY A 90 -2.38 12.27 -22.66
N GLY A 91 -2.56 13.50 -22.20
CA GLY A 91 -2.06 13.99 -20.91
C GLY A 91 -0.68 14.66 -20.99
N ARG A 92 -0.24 15.13 -22.17
CA ARG A 92 0.99 15.96 -22.26
C ARG A 92 0.70 17.37 -21.83
N THR A 93 -0.40 17.92 -22.32
CA THR A 93 -0.92 19.24 -21.93
C THR A 93 -2.32 19.10 -21.35
N TRP A 94 -2.65 20.00 -20.43
CA TRP A 94 -3.93 20.02 -19.74
C TRP A 94 -4.55 21.41 -19.85
N GLY A 95 -5.85 21.46 -20.08
CA GLY A 95 -6.64 22.67 -20.06
C GLY A 95 -6.76 23.28 -18.66
N PRO A 96 -7.38 24.47 -18.55
CA PRO A 96 -7.58 25.13 -17.27
C PRO A 96 -8.43 24.29 -16.32
N LEU A 97 -8.33 24.59 -15.02
CA LEU A 97 -9.21 24.04 -14.00
C LEU A 97 -10.67 24.40 -14.30
N GLN A 98 -11.55 23.40 -14.22
CA GLN A 98 -12.99 23.55 -14.33
C GLN A 98 -13.63 23.09 -13.03
N VAL A 99 -14.42 23.95 -12.39
CA VAL A 99 -15.29 23.55 -11.28
C VAL A 99 -16.52 22.87 -11.88
N ILE A 100 -16.71 21.59 -11.60
CA ILE A 100 -17.87 20.83 -12.08
C ILE A 100 -19.04 21.03 -11.13
N ASN A 101 -18.75 21.08 -9.83
CA ASN A 101 -19.76 21.14 -8.80
C ASN A 101 -19.18 21.83 -7.57
N GLU A 102 -19.68 23.03 -7.31
CA GLU A 102 -19.31 23.85 -6.15
C GLU A 102 -19.87 23.23 -4.87
N GLY A 103 -19.06 23.16 -3.81
CA GLY A 103 -19.43 22.77 -2.45
C GLY A 103 -20.30 23.82 -1.78
N GLY A 104 -19.94 25.09 -1.94
CA GLY A 104 -20.72 26.23 -1.44
C GLY A 104 -20.77 26.30 0.09
N GLY A 105 -19.70 25.87 0.74
CA GLY A 105 -19.60 25.70 2.20
C GLY A 105 -19.81 24.26 2.67
N ASP A 106 -20.34 23.39 1.81
CA ASP A 106 -20.52 21.95 2.06
C ASP A 106 -19.45 21.11 1.36
N THR A 107 -19.40 19.82 1.69
CA THR A 107 -18.41 18.89 1.17
C THR A 107 -18.98 18.09 0.01
N HIS A 108 -18.47 18.31 -1.21
CA HIS A 108 -18.74 17.47 -2.36
C HIS A 108 -17.48 16.69 -2.76
N GLY A 109 -17.48 15.36 -2.57
CA GLY A 109 -16.25 14.56 -2.67
C GLY A 109 -16.43 13.14 -3.18
N ASN A 110 -15.35 12.34 -3.06
CA ASN A 110 -15.23 10.96 -3.53
C ASN A 110 -15.68 10.75 -5.00
N PRO A 111 -15.06 11.41 -5.99
CA PRO A 111 -15.40 11.21 -7.39
C PRO A 111 -15.15 9.76 -7.84
N ALA A 112 -16.17 9.14 -8.44
CA ALA A 112 -16.12 7.82 -9.04
C ALA A 112 -16.67 7.85 -10.49
N PRO A 113 -15.84 8.28 -11.47
CA PRO A 113 -16.24 8.38 -12.87
C PRO A 113 -16.31 7.02 -13.58
N ILE A 114 -17.24 6.88 -14.53
CA ILE A 114 -17.33 5.74 -15.46
C ILE A 114 -17.65 6.25 -16.86
N VAL A 115 -17.05 5.66 -17.88
CA VAL A 115 -17.39 5.93 -19.29
C VAL A 115 -18.20 4.77 -19.86
N ASP A 116 -19.42 5.04 -20.33
CA ASP A 116 -20.17 4.08 -21.15
C ASP A 116 -19.58 4.09 -22.57
N LEU A 117 -18.80 3.05 -22.91
CA LEU A 117 -18.10 2.99 -24.20
C LEU A 117 -19.07 2.87 -25.40
N ARG A 118 -20.34 2.50 -25.17
CA ARG A 118 -21.34 2.40 -26.23
C ARG A 118 -21.76 3.80 -26.69
N THR A 119 -22.14 4.65 -25.75
CA THR A 119 -22.70 5.99 -26.03
C THR A 119 -21.64 7.09 -26.02
N GLY A 120 -20.57 6.92 -25.23
CA GLY A 120 -19.61 7.98 -24.91
C GLY A 120 -20.00 8.81 -23.69
N ARG A 121 -21.17 8.56 -23.08
CA ARG A 121 -21.59 9.22 -21.85
C ARG A 121 -20.61 8.91 -20.73
N ILE A 122 -20.32 9.94 -19.95
CA ILE A 122 -19.51 9.86 -18.74
C ILE A 122 -20.44 10.10 -17.57
N VAL A 123 -20.46 9.21 -16.59
CA VAL A 123 -21.18 9.38 -15.35
C VAL A 123 -20.19 9.59 -14.22
N LEU A 124 -20.49 10.51 -13.31
CA LEU A 124 -19.67 10.83 -12.15
C LEU A 124 -20.53 10.66 -10.91
N ALA A 125 -20.31 9.56 -10.19
CA ALA A 125 -20.85 9.39 -8.85
C ALA A 125 -19.98 10.16 -7.84
N SER A 126 -20.61 10.77 -6.85
CA SER A 126 -19.95 11.53 -5.78
C SER A 126 -20.81 11.49 -4.52
N THR A 127 -20.30 12.05 -3.42
CA THR A 127 -21.00 12.09 -2.13
C THR A 127 -20.98 13.46 -1.51
N TYR A 128 -22.10 13.87 -0.91
CA TYR A 128 -22.30 15.19 -0.31
C TYR A 128 -22.59 15.08 1.19
N ASN A 129 -22.02 15.97 2.01
CA ASN A 129 -22.36 16.14 3.44
C ASN A 129 -22.16 17.58 3.88
N THR A 130 -22.71 17.92 5.05
CA THR A 130 -22.53 19.24 5.65
C THR A 130 -21.04 19.55 5.88
N GLY A 131 -20.60 20.74 5.48
CA GLY A 131 -19.22 21.18 5.67
C GLY A 131 -18.88 21.58 7.11
N ARG A 132 -17.59 21.80 7.38
CA ARG A 132 -17.04 22.18 8.69
C ARG A 132 -15.89 23.18 8.56
N ASP A 133 -15.65 23.96 9.61
CA ASP A 133 -14.57 24.95 9.68
C ASP A 133 -13.33 24.47 10.47
N ASP A 134 -13.40 23.30 11.11
CA ASP A 134 -12.41 22.80 12.08
C ASP A 134 -11.46 21.72 11.52
N SER A 135 -11.48 21.49 10.20
CA SER A 135 -10.67 20.47 9.51
C SER A 135 -10.92 19.02 9.96
N GLN A 136 -12.00 18.74 10.69
CA GLN A 136 -12.36 17.38 11.12
C GLN A 136 -13.08 16.61 10.00
N SER A 137 -13.34 15.32 10.27
CA SER A 137 -14.31 14.55 9.49
C SER A 137 -15.74 15.05 9.79
N CYS A 138 -16.72 14.62 8.99
CA CYS A 138 -18.12 14.84 9.30
C CYS A 138 -18.51 14.29 10.69
N ASP A 139 -19.58 14.85 11.26
CA ASP A 139 -20.15 14.33 12.52
C ASP A 139 -20.54 12.85 12.38
N VAL A 140 -20.64 12.15 13.52
CA VAL A 140 -21.12 10.77 13.55
C VAL A 140 -22.48 10.74 14.28
N PRO A 141 -23.57 10.29 13.62
CA PRO A 141 -23.62 9.75 12.26
C PRO A 141 -23.42 10.82 11.19
N CYS A 142 -22.72 10.45 10.12
CA CYS A 142 -22.41 11.33 9.01
C CYS A 142 -23.61 11.43 8.06
N ASP A 143 -24.03 12.64 7.72
CA ASP A 143 -25.14 12.95 6.82
C ASP A 143 -24.74 12.89 5.33
N ARG A 144 -24.00 11.83 4.97
CA ARG A 144 -23.35 11.74 3.66
C ARG A 144 -24.20 10.97 2.66
N SER A 145 -24.54 11.61 1.54
CA SER A 145 -25.51 11.10 0.56
C SER A 145 -24.95 11.01 -0.87
N PRO A 146 -25.28 9.95 -1.64
CA PRO A 146 -24.76 9.74 -2.99
C PRO A 146 -25.47 10.59 -4.05
N HIS A 147 -24.70 11.15 -4.96
CA HIS A 147 -25.16 12.00 -6.06
C HIS A 147 -24.54 11.56 -7.39
N LEU A 148 -25.18 11.95 -8.50
CA LEU A 148 -24.72 11.64 -9.86
C LEU A 148 -24.81 12.84 -10.78
N GLN A 149 -23.74 13.10 -11.52
CA GLN A 149 -23.74 13.97 -12.70
C GLN A 149 -23.35 13.17 -13.93
N TYR A 150 -23.67 13.68 -15.12
CA TYR A 150 -23.18 13.10 -16.36
C TYR A 150 -22.75 14.16 -17.37
N SER A 151 -21.89 13.74 -18.30
CA SER A 151 -21.47 14.51 -19.47
C SER A 151 -21.71 13.68 -20.72
N ASP A 152 -22.32 14.29 -21.74
CA ASP A 152 -22.54 13.71 -23.07
C ASP A 152 -21.64 14.33 -24.16
N ASP A 153 -20.69 15.19 -23.76
CA ASP A 153 -19.81 15.96 -24.64
C ASP A 153 -18.31 15.81 -24.26
N ASN A 154 -17.92 14.60 -23.86
CA ASN A 154 -16.55 14.23 -23.47
C ASN A 154 -15.98 15.09 -22.32
N GLY A 155 -16.83 15.40 -21.34
CA GLY A 155 -16.47 16.11 -20.10
C GLY A 155 -16.39 17.62 -20.24
N ALA A 156 -16.86 18.22 -21.34
CA ALA A 156 -16.83 19.68 -21.51
C ALA A 156 -17.90 20.37 -20.67
N THR A 157 -19.11 19.80 -20.62
CA THR A 157 -20.20 20.26 -19.75
C THR A 157 -20.80 19.10 -18.96
N TRP A 158 -21.45 19.45 -17.85
CA TRP A 158 -22.00 18.50 -16.89
C TRP A 158 -23.46 18.82 -16.57
N SER A 159 -24.26 17.78 -16.38
CA SER A 159 -25.64 17.91 -15.93
C SER A 159 -25.70 18.46 -14.51
N ALA A 160 -26.86 19.01 -14.11
CA ALA A 160 -27.16 19.21 -12.70
C ALA A 160 -27.04 17.87 -11.92
N PRO A 161 -26.64 17.90 -10.64
CA PRO A 161 -26.54 16.70 -9.82
C PRO A 161 -27.91 16.11 -9.53
N ARG A 162 -27.99 14.78 -9.57
CA ARG A 162 -29.17 14.00 -9.21
C ARG A 162 -28.88 13.17 -7.97
N ASP A 163 -29.68 13.35 -6.92
CA ASP A 163 -29.65 12.53 -5.71
C ASP A 163 -29.96 11.04 -6.03
N LEU A 164 -29.11 10.14 -5.54
CA LEU A 164 -29.24 8.69 -5.68
C LEU A 164 -29.73 7.99 -4.40
N SER A 165 -29.97 8.72 -3.31
CA SER A 165 -30.31 8.19 -1.98
C SER A 165 -31.47 7.19 -2.03
N SER A 166 -32.53 7.52 -2.77
CA SER A 166 -33.70 6.63 -2.94
C SER A 166 -33.39 5.26 -3.56
N SER A 167 -32.27 5.13 -4.26
CA SER A 167 -31.86 3.91 -4.98
C SER A 167 -30.65 3.21 -4.36
N LEU A 168 -29.75 3.96 -3.71
CA LEU A 168 -28.45 3.48 -3.24
C LEU A 168 -28.18 3.71 -1.75
N MET A 169 -29.11 4.27 -0.99
CA MET A 169 -28.97 4.54 0.45
C MET A 169 -30.17 3.99 1.24
N PRO A 170 -30.26 2.66 1.44
CA PRO A 170 -31.31 2.06 2.26
C PRO A 170 -31.23 2.57 3.71
N PRO A 171 -32.33 2.56 4.47
CA PRO A 171 -32.43 3.29 5.74
C PRO A 171 -31.41 2.91 6.82
N GLN A 172 -30.86 1.70 6.79
CA GLN A 172 -29.83 1.26 7.73
C GLN A 172 -28.44 1.84 7.41
N TRP A 173 -28.19 2.28 6.18
CA TRP A 173 -26.97 2.98 5.78
C TRP A 173 -27.12 4.45 6.11
N ASN A 174 -26.99 4.77 7.39
CA ASN A 174 -27.38 6.04 8.01
C ASN A 174 -26.20 6.76 8.70
N SER A 175 -24.98 6.51 8.22
CA SER A 175 -23.75 7.20 8.64
C SER A 175 -22.83 7.34 7.42
N TRP A 176 -21.50 7.27 7.60
CA TRP A 176 -20.51 7.40 6.54
C TRP A 176 -20.91 6.68 5.25
N TYR A 177 -20.71 7.35 4.12
CA TYR A 177 -21.03 6.82 2.79
C TYR A 177 -19.99 7.34 1.79
N ALA A 178 -19.37 6.46 1.00
CA ALA A 178 -18.39 6.82 -0.02
C ALA A 178 -18.64 6.07 -1.33
N THR A 179 -18.41 6.76 -2.45
CA THR A 179 -18.42 6.21 -3.81
C THR A 179 -16.98 6.09 -4.31
N GLY A 180 -16.49 4.88 -4.59
CA GLY A 180 -15.06 4.69 -4.79
C GLY A 180 -14.29 5.14 -3.54
N PRO A 181 -13.37 6.12 -3.61
CA PRO A 181 -12.97 6.84 -4.82
C PRO A 181 -12.09 5.98 -5.73
N VAL A 182 -11.96 6.47 -6.97
CA VAL A 182 -11.41 5.92 -8.24
C VAL A 182 -12.47 5.65 -9.29
N HIS A 183 -12.04 5.50 -10.55
CA HIS A 183 -12.90 5.07 -11.64
C HIS A 183 -13.64 3.76 -11.34
N GLY A 184 -14.89 3.70 -11.79
CA GLY A 184 -15.59 2.43 -11.99
C GLY A 184 -15.35 1.88 -13.40
N ILE A 185 -16.02 0.78 -13.74
CA ILE A 185 -15.80 0.06 -15.00
C ILE A 185 -17.10 -0.15 -15.77
N GLN A 186 -16.98 -0.31 -17.08
CA GLN A 186 -18.00 -0.97 -17.91
C GLN A 186 -17.53 -2.39 -18.23
N LEU A 187 -18.37 -3.39 -17.91
CA LEU A 187 -18.07 -4.78 -18.23
C LEU A 187 -17.95 -5.00 -19.75
N GLN A 188 -16.94 -5.76 -20.15
CA GLN A 188 -16.56 -6.06 -21.54
C GLN A 188 -16.80 -7.53 -21.90
N HIS A 189 -16.97 -8.41 -20.92
CA HIS A 189 -17.09 -9.86 -21.12
C HIS A 189 -18.45 -10.42 -20.68
N GLY A 190 -18.76 -11.61 -21.19
CA GLY A 190 -19.91 -12.41 -20.75
C GLY A 190 -21.29 -11.76 -20.98
N ARG A 191 -22.29 -12.29 -20.26
CA ARG A 191 -23.72 -11.92 -20.41
C ARG A 191 -24.06 -10.51 -19.90
N HIS A 192 -23.18 -9.88 -19.12
CA HIS A 192 -23.38 -8.56 -18.53
C HIS A 192 -22.57 -7.46 -19.22
N LYS A 193 -21.98 -7.75 -20.39
CA LYS A 193 -21.27 -6.76 -21.20
C LYS A 193 -22.11 -5.49 -21.40
N GLY A 194 -21.50 -4.33 -21.13
CA GLY A 194 -22.13 -3.01 -21.21
C GLY A 194 -22.66 -2.47 -19.87
N ARG A 195 -22.77 -3.31 -18.83
CA ARG A 195 -23.13 -2.88 -17.47
C ARG A 195 -22.05 -1.98 -16.89
N LEU A 196 -22.48 -0.85 -16.32
CA LEU A 196 -21.62 0.07 -15.57
C LEU A 196 -21.60 -0.33 -14.10
N ILE A 197 -20.44 -0.27 -13.45
CA ILE A 197 -20.25 -0.67 -12.04
C ILE A 197 -19.27 0.28 -11.35
N PHE A 198 -19.63 0.75 -10.15
CA PHE A 198 -18.71 1.38 -9.20
C PHE A 198 -18.88 0.79 -7.80
N THR A 199 -17.95 1.13 -6.91
CA THR A 199 -17.85 0.64 -5.54
C THR A 199 -18.49 1.60 -4.53
N LEU A 200 -19.00 1.03 -3.44
CA LEU A 200 -19.61 1.74 -2.32
C LEU A 200 -19.01 1.23 -1.01
N ASN A 201 -18.70 2.12 -0.06
CA ASN A 201 -18.52 1.72 1.33
C ASN A 201 -19.33 2.62 2.27
N THR A 202 -19.94 2.03 3.29
CA THR A 202 -20.89 2.75 4.15
C THR A 202 -21.02 2.10 5.52
N GLU A 203 -21.56 2.83 6.49
CA GLU A 203 -21.71 2.41 7.88
C GLU A 203 -23.17 2.44 8.34
N SER A 204 -23.51 1.52 9.26
CA SER A 204 -24.74 1.61 10.05
C SER A 204 -24.43 2.21 11.42
N TYR A 205 -25.33 3.07 11.92
CA TYR A 205 -25.26 3.70 13.23
C TYR A 205 -26.54 3.47 14.03
N SER A 206 -26.37 3.04 15.28
CA SER A 206 -27.47 2.84 16.22
C SER A 206 -26.97 2.85 17.67
N GLY A 207 -27.80 3.31 18.60
CA GLY A 207 -27.49 3.28 20.03
C GLY A 207 -26.24 4.07 20.43
N GLY A 208 -25.92 5.16 19.70
CA GLY A 208 -24.80 6.04 20.04
C GLY A 208 -23.44 5.63 19.44
N ARG A 209 -23.40 4.66 18.51
CA ARG A 209 -22.16 4.16 17.90
C ARG A 209 -22.39 3.56 16.51
N ILE A 210 -21.31 3.46 15.73
CA ILE A 210 -21.29 2.62 14.52
C ILE A 210 -21.54 1.16 14.94
N THR A 211 -22.40 0.44 14.21
CA THR A 211 -22.70 -0.97 14.45
C THR A 211 -22.19 -1.89 13.35
N ASP A 212 -22.06 -1.39 12.12
CA ASP A 212 -21.68 -2.20 10.97
C ASP A 212 -20.90 -1.37 9.96
N ASN A 213 -19.94 -2.00 9.28
CA ASN A 213 -19.32 -1.50 8.05
C ASN A 213 -19.77 -2.35 6.86
N HIS A 214 -20.04 -1.72 5.73
CA HIS A 214 -20.53 -2.35 4.51
C HIS A 214 -19.62 -2.02 3.35
N ALA A 215 -19.25 -3.05 2.60
CA ALA A 215 -18.63 -2.96 1.29
C ALA A 215 -19.64 -3.41 0.24
N ALA A 216 -19.90 -2.61 -0.78
CA ALA A 216 -20.89 -2.94 -1.80
C ALA A 216 -20.49 -2.49 -3.21
N LEU A 217 -21.22 -3.00 -4.20
CA LEU A 217 -21.19 -2.55 -5.59
C LEU A 217 -22.52 -1.90 -5.95
N ALA A 218 -22.46 -0.86 -6.78
CA ALA A 218 -23.61 -0.30 -7.47
C ALA A 218 -23.47 -0.58 -8.98
N TYR A 219 -24.57 -0.96 -9.64
CA TYR A 219 -24.56 -1.22 -11.08
C TYR A 219 -25.73 -0.59 -11.83
N SER A 220 -25.51 -0.35 -13.12
CA SER A 220 -26.49 0.17 -14.07
C SER A 220 -26.41 -0.56 -15.41
N ASP A 221 -27.56 -0.96 -15.95
CA ASP A 221 -27.69 -1.62 -17.25
C ASP A 221 -28.19 -0.69 -18.37
N ASP A 222 -28.55 0.56 -18.03
CA ASP A 222 -29.23 1.51 -18.92
C ASP A 222 -28.43 2.81 -19.15
N GLY A 223 -27.10 2.73 -19.06
CA GLY A 223 -26.19 3.86 -19.31
C GLY A 223 -26.15 4.88 -18.17
N GLY A 224 -26.40 4.44 -16.93
CA GLY A 224 -26.35 5.26 -15.72
C GLY A 224 -27.66 5.97 -15.36
N ASN A 225 -28.76 5.67 -16.07
CA ASN A 225 -30.05 6.29 -15.80
C ASN A 225 -30.69 5.72 -14.53
N ARG A 226 -30.57 4.42 -14.28
CA ARG A 226 -31.03 3.75 -13.05
C ARG A 226 -29.90 2.94 -12.44
N TRP A 227 -29.83 2.97 -11.11
CA TRP A 227 -28.82 2.28 -10.32
C TRP A 227 -29.45 1.33 -9.33
N ARG A 228 -28.73 0.24 -9.04
CA ARG A 228 -29.13 -0.77 -8.07
C ARG A 228 -27.93 -1.15 -7.22
N ILE A 229 -28.16 -1.36 -5.92
CA ILE A 229 -27.20 -2.04 -5.06
C ILE A 229 -27.09 -3.49 -5.54
N GLY A 230 -25.86 -3.95 -5.72
CA GLY A 230 -25.50 -5.30 -6.10
C GLY A 230 -24.84 -6.04 -4.96
N ALA A 231 -23.67 -6.60 -5.22
CA ALA A 231 -22.88 -7.34 -4.23
C ALA A 231 -22.68 -6.51 -2.96
N MET A 232 -22.82 -7.14 -1.79
CA MET A 232 -22.65 -6.53 -0.49
C MET A 232 -21.98 -7.52 0.46
N ASP A 233 -21.06 -7.02 1.28
CA ASP A 233 -20.48 -7.73 2.42
C ASP A 233 -20.52 -6.80 3.64
N SER A 234 -20.95 -7.33 4.78
CA SER A 234 -21.26 -6.54 5.98
C SER A 234 -20.52 -7.10 7.18
N TYR A 235 -19.88 -6.19 7.92
CA TYR A 235 -19.02 -6.50 9.05
C TYR A 235 -19.56 -5.83 10.30
N PRO A 236 -20.20 -6.60 11.21
CA PRO A 236 -20.67 -6.05 12.47
C PRO A 236 -19.50 -5.69 13.38
N LEU A 237 -19.68 -4.63 14.17
CA LEU A 237 -18.76 -4.25 15.24
C LEU A 237 -18.80 -5.34 16.31
N ALA A 238 -17.63 -5.91 16.62
CA ALA A 238 -17.51 -6.92 17.66
C ALA A 238 -17.73 -6.33 19.06
N ALA A 239 -17.98 -7.20 20.04
CA ALA A 239 -18.22 -6.80 21.43
C ALA A 239 -17.04 -6.05 22.06
N ASP A 240 -15.82 -6.27 21.56
CA ASP A 240 -14.60 -5.58 21.99
C ASP A 240 -14.39 -4.21 21.31
N GLY A 241 -15.36 -3.76 20.50
CA GLY A 241 -15.30 -2.48 19.80
C GLY A 241 -14.44 -2.49 18.54
N THR A 242 -14.11 -3.66 17.98
CA THR A 242 -13.30 -3.78 16.78
C THR A 242 -14.07 -4.38 15.60
N PHE A 243 -13.62 -4.11 14.37
CA PHE A 243 -14.11 -4.78 13.17
C PHE A 243 -13.15 -5.89 12.76
N ARG A 244 -13.65 -7.09 12.45
CA ARG A 244 -12.77 -8.15 11.91
C ARG A 244 -12.01 -7.66 10.67
N GLN A 245 -12.76 -7.03 9.77
CA GLN A 245 -12.30 -6.35 8.57
C GLN A 245 -13.22 -5.14 8.35
N LYS A 246 -12.70 -4.10 7.73
CA LYS A 246 -13.43 -2.89 7.36
C LYS A 246 -13.02 -2.47 5.94
N PRO A 247 -13.41 -3.24 4.90
CA PRO A 247 -13.12 -2.87 3.53
C PRO A 247 -13.76 -1.51 3.21
N SER A 248 -12.96 -0.62 2.63
CA SER A 248 -13.34 0.75 2.29
C SER A 248 -12.60 1.22 1.03
N GLU A 249 -13.02 2.33 0.44
CA GLU A 249 -12.29 3.02 -0.65
C GLU A 249 -11.78 2.07 -1.73
N MET A 250 -12.72 1.32 -2.30
CA MET A 250 -12.43 0.14 -3.10
C MET A 250 -12.24 0.48 -4.58
N THR A 251 -11.38 -0.30 -5.24
CA THR A 251 -11.20 -0.32 -6.70
C THR A 251 -11.62 -1.68 -7.27
N LEU A 252 -11.93 -1.74 -8.57
CA LEU A 252 -12.37 -2.97 -9.22
C LEU A 252 -11.82 -3.13 -10.64
N VAL A 253 -11.71 -4.38 -11.08
CA VAL A 253 -11.36 -4.72 -12.46
C VAL A 253 -12.12 -5.97 -12.91
N GLU A 254 -12.46 -6.02 -14.20
CA GLU A 254 -12.99 -7.23 -14.82
C GLU A 254 -11.83 -8.18 -15.17
N ARG A 255 -11.91 -9.40 -14.65
CA ARG A 255 -11.01 -10.52 -14.95
C ARG A 255 -11.32 -11.07 -16.33
N ALA A 256 -10.36 -11.75 -16.95
CA ALA A 256 -10.50 -12.29 -18.31
C ALA A 256 -11.62 -13.35 -18.43
N ASP A 257 -12.00 -13.97 -17.31
CA ASP A 257 -13.13 -14.90 -17.23
C ASP A 257 -14.50 -14.19 -17.08
N GLY A 258 -14.53 -12.85 -17.08
CA GLY A 258 -15.72 -12.02 -16.88
C GLY A 258 -16.17 -11.87 -15.42
N SER A 259 -15.44 -12.45 -14.46
CA SER A 259 -15.66 -12.15 -13.04
C SER A 259 -15.06 -10.80 -12.67
N ILE A 260 -15.59 -10.17 -11.62
CA ILE A 260 -15.12 -8.88 -11.12
C ILE A 260 -14.23 -9.13 -9.91
N TYR A 261 -13.00 -8.66 -9.95
CA TYR A 261 -12.13 -8.55 -8.79
C TYR A 261 -12.35 -7.18 -8.15
N VAL A 262 -12.63 -7.16 -6.85
CA VAL A 262 -12.78 -5.92 -6.07
C VAL A 262 -11.73 -5.95 -4.97
N SER A 263 -10.97 -4.85 -4.81
CA SER A 263 -10.01 -4.71 -3.72
C SER A 263 -10.28 -3.46 -2.90
N GLY A 264 -10.32 -3.60 -1.58
CA GLY A 264 -10.52 -2.52 -0.63
C GLY A 264 -9.26 -2.14 0.13
N ARG A 265 -9.23 -0.87 0.57
CA ARG A 265 -8.42 -0.43 1.69
C ARG A 265 -9.01 -1.09 2.94
N GLU A 266 -8.22 -1.91 3.60
CA GLU A 266 -8.58 -2.49 4.89
C GLU A 266 -8.33 -1.43 5.98
N GLN A 267 -9.41 -0.89 6.56
CA GLN A 267 -9.37 0.25 7.46
C GLN A 267 -9.52 -0.15 8.94
N ASP A 268 -8.41 -0.29 9.65
CA ASP A 268 -8.41 -0.62 11.08
C ASP A 268 -9.07 -1.98 11.40
N GLY A 269 -9.24 -2.84 10.39
CA GLY A 269 -9.60 -4.23 10.58
C GLY A 269 -8.54 -4.99 11.35
N THR A 270 -8.96 -6.05 12.01
CA THR A 270 -8.11 -6.82 12.90
C THR A 270 -7.35 -7.92 12.18
N ASP A 271 -7.92 -8.40 11.07
CA ASP A 271 -7.21 -9.31 10.18
C ASP A 271 -5.94 -8.63 9.64
N LEU A 272 -4.94 -9.43 9.25
CA LEU A 272 -3.64 -8.93 8.82
C LEU A 272 -3.69 -8.36 7.40
N GLY A 273 -2.95 -7.28 7.16
CA GLY A 273 -2.84 -6.61 5.88
C GLY A 273 -3.67 -5.33 5.80
N HIS A 274 -3.24 -4.41 4.96
CA HIS A 274 -3.95 -3.15 4.68
C HIS A 274 -4.75 -3.20 3.38
N ARG A 275 -4.79 -4.37 2.72
CA ARG A 275 -5.58 -4.63 1.51
C ARG A 275 -6.39 -5.89 1.69
N ASP A 276 -7.57 -5.89 1.10
CA ASP A 276 -8.44 -7.06 1.00
C ASP A 276 -9.01 -7.18 -0.43
N TYR A 277 -9.68 -8.30 -0.70
CA TYR A 277 -10.39 -8.50 -1.94
C TYR A 277 -11.59 -9.44 -1.83
N ALA A 278 -12.55 -9.27 -2.75
CA ALA A 278 -13.64 -10.19 -3.01
C ALA A 278 -13.84 -10.38 -4.52
N ILE A 279 -14.54 -11.44 -4.91
CA ILE A 279 -14.84 -11.76 -6.32
C ILE A 279 -16.34 -11.79 -6.53
N SER A 280 -16.85 -11.12 -7.56
CA SER A 280 -18.22 -11.33 -8.06
C SER A 280 -18.20 -12.12 -9.37
N ARG A 281 -19.04 -13.14 -9.49
CA ARG A 281 -19.12 -14.01 -10.69
C ARG A 281 -20.38 -13.82 -11.52
N ASP A 282 -21.25 -12.91 -11.10
CA ASP A 282 -22.59 -12.71 -11.65
C ASP A 282 -22.83 -11.26 -12.11
N GLY A 283 -21.76 -10.60 -12.56
CA GLY A 283 -21.80 -9.23 -13.06
C GLY A 283 -22.07 -8.19 -11.98
N GLY A 284 -21.59 -8.44 -10.75
CA GLY A 284 -21.65 -7.50 -9.64
C GLY A 284 -22.92 -7.61 -8.79
N GLN A 285 -23.71 -8.68 -8.93
CA GLN A 285 -24.96 -8.85 -8.17
C GLN A 285 -24.73 -9.46 -6.79
N SER A 286 -23.74 -10.34 -6.65
CA SER A 286 -23.31 -10.90 -5.36
C SER A 286 -21.79 -11.11 -5.33
N PHE A 287 -21.22 -11.09 -4.12
CA PHE A 287 -19.87 -11.60 -3.90
C PHE A 287 -19.92 -13.12 -3.77
N ALA A 288 -18.99 -13.83 -4.41
CA ALA A 288 -18.86 -15.28 -4.34
C ALA A 288 -18.40 -15.78 -2.96
N GLY A 289 -17.96 -14.86 -2.09
CA GLY A 289 -17.59 -15.07 -0.71
C GLY A 289 -17.21 -13.73 -0.07
N PRO A 290 -17.01 -13.70 1.26
CA PRO A 290 -16.63 -12.47 1.95
C PRO A 290 -15.26 -11.98 1.49
N PHE A 291 -14.95 -10.71 1.80
CA PHE A 291 -13.61 -10.17 1.59
C PHE A 291 -12.56 -10.99 2.34
N ARG A 292 -11.37 -11.09 1.74
CA ARG A 292 -10.21 -11.78 2.29
C ARG A 292 -9.03 -10.83 2.25
N THR A 293 -8.27 -10.75 3.34
CA THR A 293 -7.08 -9.90 3.37
C THR A 293 -5.96 -10.44 2.50
N ILE A 294 -5.02 -9.54 2.15
CA ILE A 294 -3.79 -9.82 1.39
C ILE A 294 -2.61 -9.39 2.28
N PRO A 295 -2.18 -10.24 3.24
CA PRO A 295 -1.22 -9.84 4.28
C PRO A 295 0.17 -9.50 3.74
N ASP A 296 0.55 -10.07 2.61
CA ASP A 296 1.87 -9.99 1.97
C ASP A 296 1.94 -8.96 0.83
N LEU A 297 0.91 -8.11 0.68
CA LEU A 297 0.93 -6.95 -0.21
C LEU A 297 1.13 -5.66 0.62
N PRO A 298 2.38 -5.22 0.85
CA PRO A 298 2.65 -4.08 1.73
C PRO A 298 2.13 -2.78 1.11
N THR A 299 1.26 -2.12 1.86
CA THR A 299 0.77 -0.75 1.63
C THR A 299 0.55 -0.10 2.99
N PRO A 300 0.49 1.23 3.10
CA PRO A 300 -0.13 1.86 4.26
C PRO A 300 -1.66 1.73 4.12
N GLN A 301 -2.42 2.17 5.13
CA GLN A 301 -3.88 2.28 5.02
C GLN A 301 -4.26 3.44 4.09
N VAL A 302 -4.39 3.13 2.81
CA VAL A 302 -4.66 4.10 1.74
C VAL A 302 -5.43 3.44 0.60
N GLN A 303 -6.21 4.25 -0.10
CA GLN A 303 -6.82 3.88 -1.37
C GLN A 303 -5.73 3.56 -2.41
N GLY A 304 -6.02 2.61 -3.30
CA GLY A 304 -5.20 2.29 -4.48
C GLY A 304 -6.07 1.92 -5.67
N SER A 305 -5.50 1.90 -6.88
CA SER A 305 -6.25 1.65 -8.12
C SER A 305 -5.78 0.42 -8.86
N ILE A 306 -6.69 -0.26 -9.55
CA ILE A 306 -6.37 -1.39 -10.42
C ILE A 306 -6.76 -1.07 -11.86
N LEU A 307 -5.90 -1.41 -12.82
CA LEU A 307 -6.14 -1.24 -14.25
C LEU A 307 -5.74 -2.52 -15.01
N ARG A 308 -6.55 -2.93 -16.00
CA ARG A 308 -6.14 -3.94 -16.98
C ARG A 308 -5.26 -3.30 -18.06
N LEU A 309 -4.01 -3.76 -18.18
CA LEU A 309 -3.11 -3.37 -19.26
C LEU A 309 -3.14 -4.37 -20.42
N ARG A 310 -3.22 -5.68 -20.14
CA ARG A 310 -3.26 -6.74 -21.15
C ARG A 310 -4.43 -7.69 -20.92
N ASP A 311 -5.14 -8.00 -22.00
CA ASP A 311 -6.22 -8.99 -22.04
C ASP A 311 -5.68 -10.27 -22.69
N PRO A 312 -5.69 -11.43 -22.02
CA PRO A 312 -5.12 -12.65 -22.58
C PRO A 312 -5.77 -13.10 -23.89
N ALA A 313 -7.05 -12.80 -24.12
CA ALA A 313 -7.73 -13.14 -25.37
C ALA A 313 -7.28 -12.26 -26.54
N ARG A 314 -6.76 -11.05 -26.28
CA ARG A 314 -6.32 -10.09 -27.31
C ARG A 314 -4.81 -10.03 -27.46
N ASP A 315 -4.09 -10.13 -26.34
CA ASP A 315 -2.64 -9.88 -26.24
C ASP A 315 -1.83 -11.15 -25.95
N GLY A 316 -2.48 -12.32 -25.82
CA GLY A 316 -1.83 -13.61 -25.58
C GLY A 316 -1.37 -13.84 -24.13
N HIS A 317 -1.49 -12.84 -23.25
CA HIS A 317 -1.20 -12.94 -21.82
C HIS A 317 -1.99 -11.92 -21.01
N SER A 318 -2.11 -12.17 -19.71
CA SER A 318 -2.74 -11.25 -18.76
C SER A 318 -1.71 -10.34 -18.11
N ARG A 319 -2.07 -9.06 -17.94
CA ARG A 319 -1.35 -8.12 -17.08
C ARG A 319 -2.33 -7.11 -16.49
N LEU A 320 -2.51 -7.19 -15.17
CA LEU A 320 -3.19 -6.18 -14.38
C LEU A 320 -2.14 -5.34 -13.64
N LEU A 321 -2.45 -4.07 -13.39
CA LEU A 321 -1.60 -3.15 -12.65
C LEU A 321 -2.32 -2.73 -11.37
N PHE A 322 -1.58 -2.59 -10.28
CA PHE A 322 -2.04 -2.01 -9.02
C PHE A 322 -1.15 -0.84 -8.62
N SER A 323 -1.72 0.34 -8.42
CA SER A 323 -1.03 1.52 -7.91
C SER A 323 -1.38 1.78 -6.45
N ALA A 324 -0.36 1.88 -5.61
CA ALA A 324 -0.45 2.39 -4.25
C ALA A 324 0.96 2.67 -3.69
N PRO A 325 1.08 3.51 -2.66
CA PRO A 325 2.29 3.59 -1.84
C PRO A 325 2.68 2.20 -1.30
N ALA A 326 3.97 1.89 -1.32
CA ALA A 326 4.52 0.58 -0.95
C ALA A 326 5.15 0.52 0.45
N ASP A 327 5.34 1.66 1.13
CA ASP A 327 5.79 1.67 2.52
C ASP A 327 4.65 1.20 3.45
N PRO A 328 4.86 0.18 4.31
CA PRO A 328 3.78 -0.44 5.09
C PRO A 328 3.23 0.41 6.24
N ASP A 329 3.84 1.55 6.55
CA ASP A 329 3.42 2.46 7.63
C ASP A 329 3.08 3.86 7.10
N ARG A 330 3.89 4.39 6.20
CA ARG A 330 3.75 5.77 5.74
C ARG A 330 3.22 5.84 4.32
N ARG A 331 2.39 6.84 4.06
CA ARG A 331 1.93 7.22 2.71
C ARG A 331 3.08 7.80 1.89
N ARG A 332 3.97 6.94 1.39
CA ARG A 332 5.14 7.28 0.57
C ARG A 332 5.58 6.08 -0.28
N THR A 333 6.46 6.35 -1.24
CA THR A 333 6.93 5.36 -2.21
C THR A 333 5.81 4.88 -3.13
N MET A 334 5.24 5.77 -3.94
CA MET A 334 4.24 5.40 -4.95
C MET A 334 4.85 4.37 -5.91
N MET A 335 4.15 3.25 -6.09
CA MET A 335 4.63 2.12 -6.88
C MET A 335 3.50 1.53 -7.74
N VAL A 336 3.87 1.02 -8.91
CA VAL A 336 3.02 0.17 -9.75
C VAL A 336 3.49 -1.28 -9.64
N ARG A 337 2.58 -2.20 -9.27
CA ARG A 337 2.82 -3.65 -9.17
C ARG A 337 1.99 -4.39 -10.21
N SER A 338 2.56 -5.38 -10.89
CA SER A 338 1.80 -6.18 -11.86
C SER A 338 1.19 -7.41 -11.21
N SER A 339 0.08 -7.88 -11.76
CA SER A 339 -0.39 -9.26 -11.60
C SER A 339 -0.45 -9.90 -12.98
N TRP A 340 0.14 -11.09 -13.10
CA TRP A 340 0.22 -11.85 -14.35
C TRP A 340 -0.77 -13.03 -14.40
N ASP A 341 -1.56 -13.21 -13.33
CA ASP A 341 -2.39 -14.39 -13.11
C ASP A 341 -3.84 -14.06 -12.70
N GLU A 342 -4.32 -12.89 -13.17
CA GLU A 342 -5.67 -12.36 -12.94
C GLU A 342 -5.95 -12.05 -11.47
N ALA A 343 -5.04 -11.29 -10.84
CA ALA A 343 -5.07 -10.79 -9.46
C ALA A 343 -5.06 -11.87 -8.38
N ARG A 344 -4.48 -13.05 -8.68
CA ARG A 344 -4.26 -14.08 -7.65
C ARG A 344 -2.99 -13.79 -6.86
N THR A 345 -1.96 -13.30 -7.54
CA THR A 345 -0.71 -12.81 -6.93
C THR A 345 -0.35 -11.46 -7.54
N TRP A 346 0.37 -10.66 -6.76
CA TRP A 346 0.90 -9.36 -7.16
C TRP A 346 2.41 -9.38 -7.02
N ASP A 347 3.11 -8.68 -7.91
CA ASP A 347 4.54 -8.43 -7.78
C ASP A 347 4.82 -7.80 -6.40
N GLY A 348 5.83 -8.33 -5.70
CA GLY A 348 6.32 -7.72 -4.47
C GLY A 348 7.07 -6.42 -4.74
N VAL A 349 7.50 -5.74 -3.66
CA VAL A 349 8.19 -4.44 -3.74
C VAL A 349 9.52 -4.51 -4.49
N GLU A 350 10.13 -5.69 -4.57
CA GLU A 350 11.36 -5.98 -5.29
C GLU A 350 11.17 -6.02 -6.82
N HIS A 351 9.97 -6.36 -7.29
CA HIS A 351 9.67 -6.46 -8.73
C HIS A 351 8.79 -5.31 -9.24
N GLY A 352 8.09 -4.61 -8.34
CA GLY A 352 7.32 -3.43 -8.66
C GLY A 352 8.17 -2.25 -9.13
N LYS A 353 7.54 -1.29 -9.80
CA LYS A 353 8.22 -0.08 -10.31
C LYS A 353 7.90 1.13 -9.45
N VAL A 354 8.94 1.71 -8.86
CA VAL A 354 8.85 2.95 -8.08
C VAL A 354 8.61 4.12 -9.03
N VAL A 355 7.53 4.87 -8.79
CA VAL A 355 7.20 6.11 -9.49
C VAL A 355 7.86 7.30 -8.80
N THR A 356 7.79 7.33 -7.46
CA THR A 356 8.51 8.30 -6.62
C THR A 356 8.74 7.72 -5.24
N THR A 357 9.77 8.18 -4.53
CA THR A 357 10.03 7.89 -3.10
C THR A 357 9.49 8.95 -2.15
N ASP A 358 8.90 10.03 -2.70
CA ASP A 358 8.25 11.11 -1.95
C ASP A 358 7.06 10.61 -1.14
N TRP A 359 6.50 11.50 -0.30
CA TRP A 359 5.16 11.25 0.24
C TRP A 359 4.18 11.12 -0.92
N SER A 360 3.26 10.17 -0.78
CA SER A 360 2.31 9.81 -1.81
C SER A 360 1.09 9.13 -1.22
N GLY A 361 -0.09 9.48 -1.70
CA GLY A 361 -1.36 9.03 -1.15
C GLY A 361 -2.21 8.31 -2.19
N TYR A 362 -3.41 8.83 -2.38
CA TYR A 362 -4.45 8.26 -3.25
C TYR A 362 -3.97 8.27 -4.70
N SER A 363 -4.44 7.32 -5.50
CA SER A 363 -4.04 7.21 -6.90
C SER A 363 -5.12 6.59 -7.77
N ASP A 364 -5.11 6.95 -9.04
CA ASP A 364 -5.94 6.36 -10.07
C ASP A 364 -5.20 6.20 -11.40
N MET A 365 -5.53 5.16 -12.17
CA MET A 365 -4.85 4.81 -13.42
C MET A 365 -5.80 4.76 -14.62
N VAL A 366 -5.30 5.15 -15.79
CA VAL A 366 -6.02 5.07 -17.07
C VAL A 366 -5.13 4.53 -18.17
N ALA A 367 -5.68 3.64 -19.01
CA ALA A 367 -5.01 3.24 -20.24
C ALA A 367 -5.12 4.36 -21.29
N ILE A 368 -4.04 5.11 -21.52
CA ILE A 368 -3.99 6.20 -22.52
C ILE A 368 -4.02 5.60 -23.92
N SER A 369 -3.13 4.66 -24.18
CA SER A 369 -3.03 3.89 -25.43
C SER A 369 -2.89 2.39 -25.10
N ARG A 370 -2.58 1.55 -26.08
CA ARG A 370 -2.25 0.14 -25.82
C ARG A 370 -1.02 0.03 -24.93
N ASP A 371 0.00 0.86 -25.15
CA ASP A 371 1.32 0.68 -24.53
C ASP A 371 1.67 1.80 -23.55
N THR A 372 0.74 2.73 -23.28
CA THR A 372 0.95 3.86 -22.38
C THR A 372 -0.15 3.94 -21.33
N VAL A 373 0.26 4.05 -20.09
CA VAL A 373 -0.61 4.22 -18.92
C VAL A 373 -0.41 5.61 -18.35
N GLY A 374 -1.50 6.23 -17.91
CA GLY A 374 -1.49 7.43 -17.08
C GLY A 374 -1.77 7.06 -15.63
N LEU A 375 -1.04 7.65 -14.70
CA LEU A 375 -1.21 7.53 -13.25
C LEU A 375 -1.39 8.93 -12.68
N LEU A 376 -2.57 9.20 -12.12
CA LEU A 376 -2.88 10.40 -11.37
C LEU A 376 -2.77 10.08 -9.89
N TYR A 377 -1.96 10.80 -9.12
CA TYR A 377 -1.74 10.46 -7.72
C TYR A 377 -1.38 11.66 -6.84
N GLU A 378 -1.80 11.61 -5.58
CA GLU A 378 -1.36 12.53 -4.53
C GLU A 378 0.13 12.33 -4.24
N GLY A 379 0.92 13.41 -4.17
CA GLY A 379 2.30 13.34 -3.74
C GLY A 379 2.91 14.67 -3.33
N GLY A 380 4.09 14.63 -2.71
CA GLY A 380 4.77 15.83 -2.21
C GLY A 380 6.04 15.54 -1.44
N ALA A 381 6.92 16.54 -1.37
CA ALA A 381 8.18 16.41 -0.65
C ALA A 381 7.99 16.37 0.88
N VAL A 382 6.93 17.02 1.39
CA VAL A 382 6.69 17.21 2.83
C VAL A 382 5.45 16.45 3.28
N ASP A 383 4.36 16.52 2.52
CA ASP A 383 3.10 15.83 2.78
C ASP A 383 2.56 15.21 1.48
N ALA A 384 1.84 14.10 1.57
CA ALA A 384 1.21 13.49 0.39
C ALA A 384 0.18 14.43 -0.25
N ARG A 385 -0.33 15.42 0.48
CA ARG A 385 -1.39 16.36 0.07
C ARG A 385 -0.86 17.65 -0.54
N ASP A 386 0.46 17.80 -0.69
CA ASP A 386 1.07 19.01 -1.24
C ASP A 386 0.58 19.27 -2.69
N GLU A 387 0.43 18.21 -3.48
CA GLU A 387 0.01 18.28 -4.88
C GLU A 387 -0.55 16.96 -5.40
N ILE A 388 -1.25 17.02 -6.54
CA ILE A 388 -1.60 15.85 -7.35
C ILE A 388 -0.75 15.88 -8.62
N ARG A 389 -0.03 14.80 -8.87
CA ARG A 389 0.86 14.60 -10.01
C ARG A 389 0.22 13.68 -11.04
N PHE A 390 0.54 13.91 -12.30
CA PHE A 390 0.21 13.03 -13.40
C PHE A 390 1.49 12.47 -14.01
N ALA A 391 1.67 11.16 -13.91
CA ALA A 391 2.74 10.41 -14.55
C ALA A 391 2.20 9.65 -15.76
N ARG A 392 3.02 9.54 -16.79
CA ARG A 392 2.81 8.71 -17.98
C ARG A 392 3.95 7.72 -18.07
N PHE A 393 3.65 6.46 -18.32
CA PHE A 393 4.69 5.47 -18.55
C PHE A 393 4.29 4.41 -19.55
N THR A 394 5.30 3.82 -20.17
CA THR A 394 5.15 2.75 -21.16
C THR A 394 5.16 1.37 -20.50
N GLU A 395 4.64 0.36 -21.20
CA GLU A 395 4.83 -1.03 -20.75
C GLU A 395 6.31 -1.42 -20.69
N ASP A 396 7.15 -0.92 -21.59
CA ASP A 396 8.59 -1.17 -21.58
C ASP A 396 9.25 -0.62 -20.31
N TRP A 397 8.84 0.56 -19.84
CA TRP A 397 9.28 1.10 -18.55
C TRP A 397 8.85 0.21 -17.38
N LEU A 398 7.64 -0.39 -17.45
CA LEU A 398 7.21 -1.37 -16.45
C LEU A 398 8.07 -2.64 -16.45
N GLY A 399 8.70 -2.95 -17.58
CA GLY A 399 9.52 -4.14 -17.77
C GLY A 399 8.68 -5.41 -17.96
N PRO A 400 9.35 -6.51 -18.34
CA PRO A 400 8.71 -7.81 -18.56
C PRO A 400 8.35 -8.50 -17.25
N ARG A 401 7.62 -9.62 -17.35
CA ARG A 401 7.45 -10.55 -16.23
C ARG A 401 8.82 -11.07 -15.81
N GLN A 402 9.16 -10.88 -14.55
CA GLN A 402 10.42 -11.38 -14.00
C GLN A 402 10.30 -12.87 -13.65
N ALA A 403 11.41 -13.59 -13.72
CA ALA A 403 11.48 -14.93 -13.17
C ALA A 403 11.24 -14.89 -11.65
N PRO A 404 10.82 -16.00 -11.02
CA PRO A 404 10.79 -16.07 -9.56
C PRO A 404 12.14 -15.64 -8.96
N ALA A 405 12.15 -14.99 -7.81
CA ALA A 405 13.41 -14.66 -7.14
C ALA A 405 14.11 -15.95 -6.63
N PRO A 406 15.45 -15.93 -6.45
CA PRO A 406 16.18 -17.03 -5.83
C PRO A 406 15.61 -17.36 -4.44
N THR A 407 15.80 -18.59 -3.97
CA THR A 407 15.25 -19.04 -2.69
C THR A 407 16.26 -19.80 -1.82
N THR A 408 16.02 -19.80 -0.51
CA THR A 408 16.69 -20.67 0.46
C THR A 408 15.65 -21.59 1.11
N ASP A 409 16.04 -22.83 1.40
CA ASP A 409 15.11 -23.83 1.94
C ASP A 409 14.66 -23.44 3.36
N ASP A 410 13.35 -23.57 3.61
CA ASP A 410 12.79 -23.59 4.96
C ASP A 410 12.48 -25.04 5.32
N ARG A 411 13.20 -25.56 6.31
CA ARG A 411 13.12 -26.96 6.76
C ARG A 411 11.98 -27.21 7.74
N ALA A 412 11.20 -26.18 8.11
CA ALA A 412 10.03 -26.35 8.95
C ALA A 412 8.93 -27.20 8.26
N PRO A 413 8.15 -27.99 9.02
CA PRO A 413 7.07 -28.80 8.44
C PRO A 413 6.05 -27.96 7.66
N GLY A 414 5.76 -28.37 6.42
CA GLY A 414 4.80 -27.69 5.55
C GLY A 414 5.29 -26.33 5.00
N ALA A 415 6.60 -26.08 5.08
CA ALA A 415 7.18 -24.84 4.62
C ALA A 415 7.44 -24.73 3.13
N ARG A 416 7.33 -23.49 2.65
CA ARG A 416 7.83 -23.07 1.34
C ARG A 416 9.17 -22.37 1.55
N SER A 417 10.08 -22.55 0.61
CA SER A 417 11.37 -21.84 0.59
C SER A 417 11.19 -20.33 0.70
N ALA A 418 12.12 -19.68 1.39
CA ALA A 418 12.12 -18.24 1.57
C ALA A 418 12.81 -17.54 0.40
N THR A 419 12.30 -16.39 0.00
CA THR A 419 12.86 -15.59 -1.09
C THR A 419 14.15 -14.91 -0.64
N VAL A 420 15.18 -14.89 -1.50
CA VAL A 420 16.47 -14.24 -1.30
C VAL A 420 16.57 -13.04 -2.24
N LEU A 421 16.94 -11.88 -1.71
CA LEU A 421 16.98 -10.58 -2.41
C LEU A 421 18.37 -9.93 -2.31
N GLY A 422 18.61 -8.90 -3.13
CA GLY A 422 19.84 -8.07 -3.14
C GLY A 422 21.11 -8.76 -3.67
N GLY A 423 21.10 -10.09 -3.72
CA GLY A 423 22.30 -10.87 -4.04
C GLY A 423 22.88 -11.60 -2.83
N ALA A 424 22.17 -11.59 -1.69
CA ALA A 424 22.52 -12.33 -0.49
C ALA A 424 22.91 -13.78 -0.84
N ALA A 425 24.11 -14.16 -0.41
CA ALA A 425 24.77 -15.35 -0.92
C ALA A 425 25.10 -16.32 0.21
N ALA A 426 24.88 -17.62 -0.04
CA ALA A 426 25.33 -18.67 0.84
C ALA A 426 26.86 -18.74 0.88
N ARG A 427 27.39 -19.10 2.05
CA ARG A 427 28.82 -19.24 2.36
C ARG A 427 29.09 -20.56 3.05
N GLY A 428 30.29 -21.10 2.82
CA GLY A 428 30.71 -22.39 3.38
C GLY A 428 31.30 -22.33 4.79
N ASP A 429 31.54 -21.14 5.35
CA ASP A 429 32.12 -20.93 6.69
C ASP A 429 31.07 -20.50 7.74
N GLY A 430 29.85 -21.04 7.62
CA GLY A 430 28.82 -20.92 8.63
C GLY A 430 29.20 -21.59 9.96
N ARG A 431 28.35 -21.43 10.97
CA ARG A 431 28.58 -22.03 12.29
C ARG A 431 28.49 -23.56 12.27
N PHE A 432 27.59 -24.12 11.47
CA PHE A 432 27.40 -25.58 11.37
C PHE A 432 27.65 -26.15 9.97
N SER A 433 26.83 -25.75 8.99
CA SER A 433 26.86 -26.31 7.64
C SER A 433 27.25 -25.26 6.60
N GLY A 434 26.63 -24.08 6.67
CA GLY A 434 26.89 -22.89 5.87
C GLY A 434 26.14 -21.71 6.51
N GLY A 435 26.22 -20.53 5.95
CA GLY A 435 25.44 -19.37 6.40
C GLY A 435 25.24 -18.40 5.24
N MET A 436 24.49 -17.33 5.43
CA MET A 436 24.23 -16.34 4.37
C MET A 436 24.82 -14.99 4.71
N SER A 437 25.46 -14.38 3.72
CA SER A 437 26.04 -13.04 3.79
C SER A 437 25.06 -11.98 3.31
N PHE A 438 25.08 -10.83 3.98
CA PHE A 438 24.28 -9.65 3.70
C PHE A 438 25.22 -8.44 3.59
N ASP A 439 25.09 -7.66 2.52
CA ASP A 439 26.03 -6.59 2.16
C ASP A 439 25.78 -5.23 2.84
N GLY A 440 24.60 -5.03 3.43
CA GLY A 440 24.20 -3.78 4.08
C GLY A 440 23.50 -2.78 3.15
N THR A 441 23.19 -3.16 1.91
CA THR A 441 22.57 -2.28 0.90
C THR A 441 21.11 -2.65 0.66
N ASP A 442 20.85 -3.85 0.17
CA ASP A 442 19.52 -4.31 -0.25
C ASP A 442 19.25 -5.81 0.01
N ASP A 443 20.25 -6.52 0.53
CA ASP A 443 20.19 -7.95 0.85
C ASP A 443 19.13 -8.28 1.91
N ALA A 444 18.38 -9.36 1.65
CA ALA A 444 17.35 -9.86 2.55
C ALA A 444 16.93 -11.29 2.28
N VAL A 445 16.37 -11.94 3.31
CA VAL A 445 15.57 -13.16 3.16
C VAL A 445 14.15 -12.89 3.62
N ARG A 446 13.15 -13.17 2.78
CA ARG A 446 11.73 -12.98 3.10
C ARG A 446 11.00 -14.31 3.15
N VAL A 447 10.39 -14.61 4.29
CA VAL A 447 9.59 -15.82 4.47
C VAL A 447 8.18 -15.58 3.93
N PRO A 448 7.69 -16.41 2.98
CA PRO A 448 6.34 -16.30 2.46
C PRO A 448 5.28 -16.42 3.56
N TYR A 449 4.25 -15.58 3.51
CA TYR A 449 3.15 -15.61 4.46
C TYR A 449 2.49 -17.00 4.53
N ARG A 450 2.25 -17.46 5.76
CA ARG A 450 1.48 -18.65 6.09
C ARG A 450 0.68 -18.40 7.36
N THR A 451 -0.50 -18.99 7.47
CA THR A 451 -1.43 -18.79 8.60
C THR A 451 -0.87 -19.22 9.96
N ALA A 452 0.23 -19.99 9.99
CA ALA A 452 0.93 -20.38 11.21
C ALA A 452 1.92 -19.32 11.73
N LEU A 453 2.35 -18.36 10.90
CA LEU A 453 3.35 -17.34 11.27
C LEU A 453 2.81 -16.25 12.19
N PRO A 454 1.56 -15.78 12.05
CA PRO A 454 0.96 -14.88 13.02
C PRO A 454 0.91 -15.52 14.41
N LEU A 455 1.78 -15.07 15.32
CA LEU A 455 1.92 -15.67 16.64
C LEU A 455 0.78 -15.31 17.60
N GLY A 456 -0.05 -14.32 17.27
CA GLY A 456 -1.16 -13.91 18.12
C GLY A 456 -0.64 -13.41 19.47
N THR A 457 -1.20 -13.96 20.54
CA THR A 457 -0.77 -13.74 21.93
C THR A 457 0.16 -14.84 22.45
N ARG A 458 0.61 -15.77 21.58
CA ARG A 458 1.42 -16.91 22.01
C ARG A 458 2.77 -16.47 22.55
N ASP A 459 3.27 -17.28 23.48
CA ASP A 459 4.69 -17.35 23.78
C ASP A 459 5.46 -17.81 22.53
N PHE A 460 6.72 -17.39 22.42
CA PHE A 460 7.55 -17.73 21.27
C PHE A 460 9.03 -17.67 21.59
N THR A 461 9.83 -18.31 20.75
CA THR A 461 11.29 -18.21 20.77
C THR A 461 11.82 -18.02 19.35
N VAL A 462 12.66 -17.01 19.18
CA VAL A 462 13.53 -16.81 18.02
C VAL A 462 14.93 -17.26 18.41
N SER A 463 15.57 -18.08 17.59
CA SER A 463 16.97 -18.49 17.73
C SER A 463 17.70 -18.28 16.40
N LEU A 464 18.89 -17.69 16.43
CA LEU A 464 19.74 -17.56 15.24
C LEU A 464 21.21 -17.47 15.63
N TRP A 465 22.09 -17.67 14.65
CA TRP A 465 23.49 -17.28 14.71
C TRP A 465 23.72 -16.04 13.87
N PHE A 466 24.56 -15.13 14.36
CA PHE A 466 24.94 -13.92 13.65
C PHE A 466 26.45 -13.67 13.76
N ARG A 467 27.00 -12.97 12.76
CA ARG A 467 28.37 -12.48 12.75
C ARG A 467 28.41 -11.14 12.01
N TYR A 468 29.03 -10.13 12.59
CA TYR A 468 29.21 -8.83 11.92
C TYR A 468 30.35 -8.03 12.55
N SER A 469 30.84 -7.01 11.84
CA SER A 469 31.95 -6.15 12.30
C SER A 469 31.70 -4.65 12.09
N ALA A 470 30.47 -4.28 11.74
CA ALA A 470 30.11 -2.88 11.57
C ALA A 470 30.24 -2.12 12.90
N ALA A 471 30.76 -0.89 12.84
CA ALA A 471 30.98 -0.04 14.02
C ALA A 471 29.85 0.96 14.29
N SER A 472 28.94 1.14 13.34
CA SER A 472 27.82 2.09 13.41
C SER A 472 26.64 1.61 12.57
N GLY A 473 25.48 2.21 12.77
CA GLY A 473 24.27 1.86 12.03
C GLY A 473 23.34 0.92 12.79
N GLN A 474 22.28 0.49 12.11
CA GLN A 474 21.27 -0.42 12.62
C GLN A 474 21.27 -1.65 11.73
N HIS A 475 21.56 -2.83 12.30
CA HIS A 475 21.71 -4.07 11.53
C HIS A 475 20.60 -5.05 11.92
N PRO A 476 19.44 -5.03 11.21
CA PRO A 476 18.33 -5.92 11.51
C PRO A 476 18.68 -7.38 11.21
N PHE A 477 18.63 -8.22 12.23
CA PHE A 477 18.80 -9.67 12.09
C PHE A 477 17.44 -10.32 11.75
N LEU A 478 16.39 -9.88 12.44
CA LEU A 478 15.00 -10.29 12.24
C LEU A 478 14.08 -9.07 12.30
N TRP A 479 13.10 -9.03 11.42
CA TRP A 479 11.91 -8.20 11.54
C TRP A 479 10.66 -9.00 11.20
N MET A 480 9.64 -8.99 12.07
CA MET A 480 8.39 -9.73 11.88
C MET A 480 7.18 -8.86 12.23
N GLY A 481 6.14 -8.90 11.42
CA GLY A 481 4.93 -8.10 11.57
C GLY A 481 5.03 -6.75 10.88
N GLY A 482 4.52 -5.70 11.53
CA GLY A 482 4.51 -4.33 11.02
C GLY A 482 5.76 -3.52 11.35
N ILE A 483 5.63 -2.20 11.25
CA ILE A 483 6.71 -1.24 11.55
C ILE A 483 6.16 0.02 12.25
N GLY A 484 7.05 0.82 12.83
CA GLY A 484 6.69 2.04 13.54
C GLY A 484 6.30 1.75 14.99
N THR A 485 5.36 2.52 15.55
CA THR A 485 4.94 2.38 16.96
C THR A 485 3.47 2.03 17.13
N LYS A 486 2.72 2.00 16.03
CA LYS A 486 1.27 1.75 15.99
C LYS A 486 0.92 0.48 15.24
N GLN A 487 1.89 -0.44 15.13
CA GLN A 487 1.71 -1.73 14.48
C GLN A 487 2.38 -2.81 15.31
N PRO A 488 1.73 -3.98 15.51
CA PRO A 488 2.34 -5.09 16.21
C PRO A 488 3.54 -5.62 15.44
N GLN A 489 4.66 -5.82 16.14
CA GLN A 489 5.91 -6.24 15.51
C GLN A 489 6.84 -6.90 16.53
N VAL A 490 7.78 -7.70 16.02
CA VAL A 490 8.93 -8.20 16.76
C VAL A 490 10.16 -8.00 15.89
N TRP A 491 11.19 -7.33 16.42
CA TRP A 491 12.45 -7.21 15.72
C TRP A 491 13.65 -7.35 16.66
N LEU A 492 14.77 -7.69 16.03
CA LEU A 492 16.07 -7.91 16.66
C LEU A 492 17.14 -7.28 15.78
N ARG A 493 18.03 -6.47 16.37
CA ARG A 493 19.11 -5.82 15.61
C ARG A 493 20.35 -5.53 16.44
N GLY A 494 21.49 -5.48 15.76
CA GLY A 494 22.73 -4.90 16.28
C GLY A 494 22.70 -3.38 16.18
N GLU A 495 23.14 -2.70 17.25
CA GLU A 495 23.29 -1.24 17.34
C GLU A 495 24.71 -0.90 17.85
N PRO A 496 25.77 -1.13 17.06
CA PRO A 496 27.16 -1.00 17.51
C PRO A 496 27.52 0.41 17.99
N GLY A 497 26.93 1.46 17.40
CA GLY A 497 27.10 2.84 17.88
C GLY A 497 26.52 3.11 19.27
N SER A 498 25.70 2.19 19.81
CA SER A 498 25.19 2.19 21.19
C SER A 498 25.72 1.02 22.02
N ASN A 499 26.73 0.29 21.51
CA ASN A 499 27.32 -0.90 22.10
C ASN A 499 26.30 -1.94 22.61
N ARG A 500 25.29 -2.27 21.80
CA ARG A 500 24.25 -3.24 22.19
C ARG A 500 23.66 -4.02 21.03
N ILE A 501 23.08 -5.17 21.36
CA ILE A 501 22.02 -5.80 20.59
C ILE A 501 20.71 -5.47 21.28
N ARG A 502 19.69 -5.15 20.49
CA ARG A 502 18.36 -4.80 21.00
C ARG A 502 17.29 -5.67 20.37
N ALA A 503 16.40 -6.18 21.22
CA ALA A 503 15.13 -6.76 20.81
C ALA A 503 13.99 -5.84 21.25
N LEU A 504 13.00 -5.69 20.39
CA LEU A 504 11.77 -4.98 20.70
C LEU A 504 10.57 -5.79 20.23
N MET A 505 9.52 -5.75 21.04
CA MET A 505 8.22 -6.31 20.74
C MET A 505 7.16 -5.24 20.97
N THR A 506 6.37 -4.93 19.95
CA THR A 506 5.16 -4.11 20.06
C THR A 506 3.95 -5.03 19.98
N THR A 507 3.05 -4.90 20.94
CA THR A 507 1.77 -5.60 20.98
C THR A 507 0.61 -4.62 20.87
N VAL A 508 -0.54 -5.13 20.42
CA VAL A 508 -1.83 -4.44 20.56
C VAL A 508 -2.75 -5.22 21.48
N ASN A 509 -3.46 -4.50 22.35
CA ASN A 509 -4.53 -5.03 23.16
C ASN A 509 -5.83 -4.25 22.87
N GLY A 510 -6.92 -4.96 22.61
CA GLY A 510 -8.16 -4.37 22.10
C GLY A 510 -7.98 -3.72 20.72
N PHE A 511 -8.52 -2.51 20.55
CA PHE A 511 -8.55 -1.78 19.28
C PHE A 511 -7.26 -1.00 18.98
N SER A 512 -6.75 -0.22 19.93
CA SER A 512 -5.75 0.84 19.63
C SER A 512 -4.67 1.02 20.69
N THR A 513 -4.63 0.18 21.73
CA THR A 513 -3.62 0.29 22.78
C THR A 513 -2.36 -0.48 22.37
N PHE A 514 -1.42 0.23 21.78
CA PHE A 514 -0.10 -0.30 21.41
C PHE A 514 0.88 -0.13 22.57
N THR A 515 1.51 -1.23 22.98
CA THR A 515 2.53 -1.25 24.05
C THR A 515 3.79 -1.88 23.52
N SER A 516 4.96 -1.33 23.88
CA SER A 516 6.24 -1.93 23.51
C SER A 516 7.03 -2.37 24.74
N ALA A 517 7.63 -3.55 24.64
CA ALA A 517 8.66 -4.04 25.56
C ALA A 517 9.98 -4.17 24.79
N SER A 518 11.10 -3.89 25.44
CA SER A 518 12.42 -4.09 24.83
C SER A 518 13.44 -4.54 25.86
N VAL A 519 14.41 -5.31 25.39
CA VAL A 519 15.59 -5.75 26.14
C VAL A 519 16.84 -5.41 25.33
N SER A 520 17.95 -5.15 26.02
CA SER A 520 19.21 -4.77 25.39
C SER A 520 20.39 -5.39 26.13
N THR A 521 21.34 -5.92 25.39
CA THR A 521 22.62 -6.38 25.95
C THR A 521 23.51 -5.19 26.32
N ASP A 522 24.61 -5.48 27.02
CA ASP A 522 25.66 -4.53 27.41
C ASP A 522 26.85 -4.51 26.42
N ALA A 523 26.80 -5.32 25.37
CA ALA A 523 27.76 -5.35 24.27
C ALA A 523 27.06 -5.52 22.92
N ALA A 524 27.69 -5.03 21.85
CA ALA A 524 27.18 -5.17 20.48
C ALA A 524 27.51 -6.52 19.82
N TYR A 525 28.51 -7.25 20.32
CA TYR A 525 28.98 -8.52 19.73
C TYR A 525 29.33 -8.38 18.23
N ASN A 526 29.96 -7.26 17.87
CA ASN A 526 30.40 -6.91 16.52
C ASN A 526 31.91 -7.16 16.33
N ASP A 527 32.43 -8.23 16.93
CA ASP A 527 33.86 -8.59 16.91
C ASP A 527 34.26 -9.47 15.71
N GLY A 528 33.33 -9.69 14.78
CA GLY A 528 33.52 -10.56 13.62
C GLY A 528 33.51 -12.06 13.94
N GLN A 529 33.10 -12.48 15.14
CA GLN A 529 32.90 -13.89 15.49
C GLN A 529 31.43 -14.30 15.38
N TRP A 530 31.20 -15.61 15.31
CA TRP A 530 29.86 -16.19 15.35
C TRP A 530 29.33 -16.20 16.78
N HIS A 531 28.17 -15.58 16.98
CA HIS A 531 27.45 -15.55 18.25
C HIS A 531 26.06 -16.17 18.08
N HIS A 532 25.63 -16.93 19.08
CA HIS A 532 24.27 -17.45 19.15
C HIS A 532 23.38 -16.47 19.89
N LEU A 533 22.16 -16.28 19.41
CA LEU A 533 21.18 -15.42 20.04
C LEU A 533 19.84 -16.14 20.19
N ALA A 534 19.23 -15.99 21.37
CA ALA A 534 17.86 -16.40 21.62
C ALA A 534 17.02 -15.26 22.21
N LEU A 535 15.89 -14.95 21.56
CA LEU A 535 14.85 -14.05 22.06
C LEU A 535 13.62 -14.88 22.42
N THR A 536 13.15 -14.81 23.66
CA THR A 536 11.99 -15.56 24.15
C THR A 536 10.96 -14.64 24.77
N ARG A 537 9.71 -14.79 24.36
CA ARG A 537 8.52 -14.33 25.11
C ARG A 537 7.95 -15.53 25.85
N GLY A 538 7.87 -15.45 27.18
CA GLY A 538 7.27 -16.50 27.99
C GLY A 538 7.17 -16.13 29.47
N GLY A 539 6.14 -16.64 30.15
CA GLY A 539 5.93 -16.40 31.58
C GLY A 539 5.80 -14.91 31.96
N GLY A 540 5.24 -14.09 31.07
CA GLY A 540 5.09 -12.64 31.27
C GLY A 540 6.39 -11.84 31.13
N ARG A 541 7.43 -12.43 30.52
CA ARG A 541 8.73 -11.79 30.32
C ARG A 541 9.17 -11.85 28.87
N LEU A 542 9.90 -10.81 28.46
CA LEU A 542 10.73 -10.81 27.27
C LEU A 542 12.18 -10.98 27.70
N SER A 543 12.86 -11.99 27.15
CA SER A 543 14.23 -12.36 27.54
C SER A 543 15.11 -12.49 26.31
N LEU A 544 16.32 -11.91 26.37
CA LEU A 544 17.33 -11.98 25.32
C LEU A 544 18.62 -12.57 25.90
N THR A 545 19.14 -13.60 25.23
CA THR A 545 20.39 -14.26 25.61
C THR A 545 21.34 -14.32 24.43
N VAL A 546 22.63 -14.05 24.68
CA VAL A 546 23.71 -14.24 23.71
C VAL A 546 24.67 -15.30 24.25
N ASP A 547 25.08 -16.24 23.39
CA ASP A 547 25.98 -17.36 23.68
C ASP A 547 25.59 -18.17 24.93
N GLY A 548 24.28 -18.28 25.20
CA GLY A 548 23.71 -18.90 26.40
C GLY A 548 24.28 -18.40 27.73
N GLY A 549 24.75 -17.14 27.77
CA GLY A 549 25.04 -16.43 29.00
C GLY A 549 23.77 -16.09 29.78
N THR A 550 23.89 -15.21 30.78
CA THR A 550 22.75 -14.74 31.56
C THR A 550 21.78 -13.94 30.67
N ALA A 551 20.50 -14.32 30.67
CA ALA A 551 19.49 -13.61 29.92
C ALA A 551 19.26 -12.20 30.49
N VAL A 552 19.22 -11.19 29.61
CA VAL A 552 18.64 -9.88 29.95
C VAL A 552 17.14 -9.98 29.82
N THR A 553 16.41 -9.65 30.89
CA THR A 553 14.96 -9.83 30.95
C THR A 553 14.24 -8.56 31.38
N ALA A 554 13.06 -8.34 30.80
CA ALA A 554 12.10 -7.31 31.18
C ALA A 554 10.69 -7.92 31.23
N PRO A 555 9.72 -7.27 31.91
CA PRO A 555 8.31 -7.59 31.71
C PRO A 555 7.95 -7.53 30.22
N ASP A 556 7.11 -8.46 29.76
CA ASP A 556 6.61 -8.41 28.39
C ASP A 556 5.52 -7.31 28.23
N ALA A 557 5.13 -7.05 26.98
CA ALA A 557 3.97 -6.23 26.68
C ALA A 557 2.76 -7.14 26.47
N PRO A 558 1.64 -6.96 27.20
CA PRO A 558 0.46 -7.81 27.02
C PRO A 558 -0.19 -7.56 25.65
N GLY A 559 -0.85 -8.58 25.11
CA GLY A 559 -1.55 -8.49 23.82
C GLY A 559 -0.85 -9.21 22.67
N THR A 560 -1.38 -9.00 21.47
CA THR A 560 -0.95 -9.73 20.27
C THR A 560 0.16 -9.02 19.51
N VAL A 561 1.11 -9.79 18.98
CA VAL A 561 2.20 -9.34 18.09
C VAL A 561 1.85 -9.43 16.60
N SER A 562 0.64 -9.86 16.24
CA SER A 562 0.25 -10.09 14.85
C SER A 562 -1.25 -9.88 14.64
N ARG A 563 -1.63 -8.62 14.45
CA ARG A 563 -2.98 -8.13 14.14
C ARG A 563 -2.80 -6.82 13.36
N THR A 564 -3.78 -6.43 12.55
CA THR A 564 -3.88 -5.14 11.81
C THR A 564 -2.81 -4.79 10.77
N ALA A 565 -1.56 -5.22 10.95
CA ALA A 565 -0.44 -4.81 10.12
C ALA A 565 -0.28 -5.67 8.85
N PRO A 566 0.35 -5.14 7.78
CA PRO A 566 0.97 -5.97 6.76
C PRO A 566 1.93 -6.95 7.44
N PHE A 567 1.93 -8.20 7.01
CA PHE A 567 2.69 -9.24 7.66
C PHE A 567 3.88 -9.65 6.80
N GLY A 568 5.07 -9.21 7.21
CA GLY A 568 6.35 -9.72 6.71
C GLY A 568 7.13 -10.44 7.81
N LEU A 569 7.93 -11.43 7.44
CA LEU A 569 9.02 -11.96 8.28
C LEU A 569 10.30 -11.91 7.45
N HIS A 570 11.18 -10.97 7.77
CA HIS A 570 12.38 -10.66 7.03
C HIS A 570 13.61 -10.92 7.90
N LEU A 571 14.65 -11.49 7.30
CA LEU A 571 16.01 -11.49 7.84
C LEU A 571 16.88 -10.52 7.05
N GLY A 572 17.81 -9.86 7.73
CA GLY A 572 18.75 -8.94 7.10
C GLY A 572 18.17 -7.57 6.71
N GLN A 573 16.85 -7.36 6.74
CA GLN A 573 16.22 -6.07 6.47
C GLN A 573 15.05 -5.74 7.42
N ALA A 574 14.75 -4.45 7.57
CA ALA A 574 13.46 -3.99 8.08
C ALA A 574 12.34 -4.20 7.03
N VAL A 575 11.08 -4.31 7.45
CA VAL A 575 9.95 -4.58 6.52
C VAL A 575 9.65 -3.45 5.53
N ASP A 576 10.10 -2.23 5.81
CA ASP A 576 10.01 -1.08 4.88
C ASP A 576 11.18 -0.99 3.88
N GLY A 577 12.19 -1.88 4.00
CA GLY A 577 13.36 -1.91 3.12
C GLY A 577 14.28 -0.69 3.28
N ARG A 578 14.32 -0.06 4.47
CA ARG A 578 15.14 1.15 4.71
C ARG A 578 16.36 0.92 5.60
N SER A 579 16.49 -0.28 6.15
CA SER A 579 17.58 -0.66 7.03
C SER A 579 18.02 -2.06 6.67
N HIS A 580 19.33 -2.25 6.50
CA HIS A 580 19.91 -3.51 6.03
C HIS A 580 21.09 -3.92 6.92
N MET A 581 21.28 -5.23 7.08
CA MET A 581 22.38 -5.82 7.80
C MET A 581 23.62 -5.90 6.91
N ALA A 582 24.78 -5.54 7.46
CA ALA A 582 26.08 -5.85 6.88
C ALA A 582 26.74 -6.91 7.76
N GLY A 583 26.75 -8.17 7.32
CA GLY A 583 27.23 -9.31 8.12
C GLY A 583 26.68 -10.64 7.63
N ASP A 584 26.69 -11.65 8.49
CA ASP A 584 26.23 -13.00 8.16
C ASP A 584 25.20 -13.51 9.19
N LEU A 585 24.25 -14.33 8.73
CA LEU A 585 23.28 -15.06 9.55
C LEU A 585 23.35 -16.57 9.26
N ASP A 586 23.06 -17.39 10.25
CA ASP A 586 23.01 -18.86 10.15
C ASP A 586 21.94 -19.44 11.11
N GLU A 587 21.39 -20.61 10.76
CA GLU A 587 20.43 -21.41 11.56
C GLU A 587 19.32 -20.59 12.24
N PHE A 588 18.60 -19.78 11.47
CA PHE A 588 17.43 -19.06 11.97
C PHE A 588 16.28 -20.03 12.24
N ARG A 589 15.69 -19.93 13.43
CA ARG A 589 14.54 -20.72 13.86
C ARG A 589 13.52 -19.88 14.61
N LEU A 590 12.24 -20.05 14.28
CA LEU A 590 11.10 -19.49 14.99
C LEU A 590 10.26 -20.62 15.59
N TYR A 591 9.97 -20.55 16.88
CA TYR A 591 9.10 -21.49 17.60
C TYR A 591 7.87 -20.77 18.15
N GLY A 592 6.69 -21.38 18.00
CA GLY A 592 5.42 -20.87 18.54
C GLY A 592 5.22 -21.13 20.05
N ARG A 593 6.32 -21.22 20.81
CA ARG A 593 6.37 -21.45 22.25
C ARG A 593 7.67 -20.91 22.84
N ALA A 594 7.71 -20.69 24.15
CA ALA A 594 8.95 -20.47 24.86
C ALA A 594 9.76 -21.78 24.98
N LEU A 595 11.01 -21.77 24.54
CA LEU A 595 11.95 -22.86 24.77
C LEU A 595 12.56 -22.79 26.17
N THR A 596 12.83 -23.97 26.75
CA THR A 596 13.59 -24.09 28.01
C THR A 596 15.10 -23.88 27.77
N ASP A 597 15.85 -23.57 28.82
CA ASP A 597 17.31 -23.44 28.74
C ASP A 597 18.00 -24.71 28.22
N THR A 598 17.45 -25.89 28.53
CA THR A 598 17.95 -27.16 28.01
C THR A 598 17.71 -27.33 26.52
N GLU A 599 16.54 -26.92 26.02
CA GLU A 599 16.25 -26.92 24.58
C GLU A 599 17.09 -25.90 23.83
N LEU A 600 17.23 -24.68 24.35
CA LEU A 600 18.09 -23.65 23.79
C LEU A 600 19.55 -24.11 23.71
N ARG A 601 20.06 -24.74 24.78
CA ARG A 601 21.39 -25.35 24.77
C ARG A 601 21.52 -26.39 23.67
N ARG A 602 20.52 -27.27 23.50
CA ARG A 602 20.55 -28.31 22.45
C ARG A 602 20.56 -27.71 21.04
N VAL A 603 19.76 -26.67 20.79
CA VAL A 603 19.76 -25.94 19.51
C VAL A 603 21.12 -25.28 19.28
N ARG A 604 21.66 -24.56 20.27
CA ARG A 604 22.94 -23.86 20.18
C ARG A 604 24.13 -24.79 20.00
N GLU A 605 24.25 -25.87 20.77
CA GLU A 605 25.48 -26.68 20.80
C GLU A 605 25.50 -27.77 19.74
N PHE A 606 24.34 -28.33 19.39
CA PHE A 606 24.24 -29.53 18.55
C PHE A 606 23.39 -29.32 17.30
N ASN A 607 22.92 -28.10 17.04
CA ASN A 607 21.96 -27.80 15.97
C ASN A 607 20.71 -28.70 16.03
N ALA A 608 20.35 -29.18 17.23
CA ALA A 608 19.41 -30.29 17.38
C ALA A 608 18.00 -29.90 16.87
N PRO A 609 17.33 -30.73 16.07
CA PRO A 609 15.91 -30.54 15.79
C PRO A 609 15.11 -30.71 17.08
N LEU A 610 14.02 -29.96 17.21
CA LEU A 610 13.07 -30.05 18.33
C LEU A 610 11.70 -30.54 17.84
N ASP A 611 11.71 -31.39 16.80
CA ASP A 611 10.52 -31.75 16.04
C ASP A 611 9.78 -32.93 16.69
N ASP A 612 8.92 -32.62 17.66
CA ASP A 612 7.76 -33.49 17.95
C ASP A 612 6.50 -32.94 17.26
N HIS A 613 5.46 -33.77 17.12
CA HIS A 613 4.24 -33.46 16.37
C HIS A 613 3.49 -32.17 16.81
N HIS A 614 3.87 -31.56 17.95
CA HIS A 614 3.24 -30.36 18.49
C HIS A 614 4.23 -29.23 18.85
N SER A 615 5.55 -29.40 18.67
CA SER A 615 6.57 -28.49 19.22
C SER A 615 7.70 -28.07 18.26
N GLY A 616 7.65 -28.52 17.01
CA GLY A 616 8.62 -28.16 15.96
C GLY A 616 8.66 -26.67 15.58
N ALA A 617 9.69 -26.28 14.84
CA ALA A 617 9.85 -24.89 14.40
C ALA A 617 8.75 -24.50 13.39
N LEU A 618 8.25 -23.27 13.50
CA LEU A 618 7.37 -22.63 12.52
C LEU A 618 8.14 -22.17 11.27
N VAL A 619 9.41 -21.84 11.46
CA VAL A 619 10.38 -21.48 10.42
C VAL A 619 11.73 -22.05 10.84
N HIS A 620 12.43 -22.72 9.92
CA HIS A 620 13.82 -23.13 10.09
C HIS A 620 14.58 -22.86 8.80
N LEU A 621 15.36 -21.79 8.79
CA LEU A 621 16.23 -21.40 7.68
C LEU A 621 17.69 -21.69 8.07
N PRO A 622 18.30 -22.76 7.54
CA PRO A 622 19.72 -23.01 7.72
C PRO A 622 20.58 -21.96 7.02
N LEU A 623 20.07 -21.31 5.97
CA LEU A 623 20.78 -20.30 5.18
C LEU A 623 22.06 -20.81 4.51
N ASP A 624 22.18 -22.13 4.33
CA ASP A 624 23.35 -22.84 3.79
C ASP A 624 23.37 -22.95 2.26
N ARG A 625 22.28 -22.54 1.59
CA ARG A 625 22.15 -22.62 0.13
C ARG A 625 21.20 -21.58 -0.43
N VAL A 626 21.55 -21.01 -1.58
CA VAL A 626 20.63 -20.27 -2.45
C VAL A 626 20.41 -21.09 -3.72
N ARG A 627 19.15 -21.30 -4.07
CA ARG A 627 18.72 -21.96 -5.31
C ARG A 627 18.21 -20.92 -6.28
N SER A 628 18.78 -20.92 -7.48
CA SER A 628 18.23 -20.14 -8.58
C SER A 628 16.93 -20.81 -9.08
N PRO A 629 16.04 -20.06 -9.75
CA PRO A 629 14.81 -20.60 -10.31
C PRO A 629 14.99 -21.74 -11.34
N HIS A 630 16.23 -21.94 -11.80
CA HIS A 630 16.60 -22.91 -12.83
C HIS A 630 17.36 -24.13 -12.27
N ASP A 631 17.56 -24.21 -10.95
CA ASP A 631 18.33 -25.27 -10.26
C ASP A 631 17.51 -26.49 -9.82
#